data_AF-A0A3R5ZYC5-F1
#
_entry.id   AF-A0A3R5ZYC5-F1
#
_cell.length_a   1.000
_cell.length_b   1.000
_cell.length_c   1.000
_cell.angle_alpha   90.00
_cell.angle_beta   90.00
_cell.angle_gamma   90.00
#
_symmetry.space_group_name_H-M   'P 1'
#
loop_
_entity.id
_entity.type
_entity.pdbx_description
1 polymer ?
#
loop_
_entity_poly.entity_id
_entity_poly.type
_entity_poly.pdbx_seq_one_letter_code
_entity_poly.pdbx_strand_id
1 'polypeptide(L)'
;MKVFCSLLSLFLFAVSAFSQDCNGTYEGGLALLKKRTEASVKEAVRKFESAKRCYKVNRDQQGVQNCDEQITACKQILNYFTQQTAKVTAEESYEFPEAGGEQIIPVKTKRSWSFSGVHDWCTATKEKDGLKIVVNPNRTTVRRSQTITLKWSGRKQLVKIVQEGAEEKLTLSESDLFFLADDTEKVIEITSNCDWAVEGNDAPWCSWRKDSLRLYVEPSINEGAERRTGTIRIGAGSRHAEIHLMQEMDNFRVFTPDGNDTLVFIPKGGTIDLPVEYTVSLNEMPWEIYSYPNWCTATREGNASLALKCLSNKMKEDRDGTIFVKKGRRLISITVIQLGKGSKYMTFQPLFGKKKKVKSLYQRAVLFTPEED
;
A
#
# COMPACT_ATOMS: atom_id res chain seq x y z
N MET A 1 -36.88 14.93 -98.49
CA MET A 1 -36.23 13.64 -98.17
C MET A 1 -36.63 13.28 -96.74
N LYS A 2 -37.44 12.21 -96.55
CA LYS A 2 -37.65 11.41 -95.33
C LYS A 2 -38.02 12.13 -94.00
N VAL A 3 -38.96 11.72 -93.13
CA VAL A 3 -40.01 10.69 -93.02
C VAL A 3 -40.52 10.79 -91.54
N PHE A 4 -41.78 10.38 -91.24
CA PHE A 4 -42.39 10.07 -89.91
C PHE A 4 -42.72 11.24 -88.94
N CYS A 5 -43.80 11.28 -88.15
CA CYS A 5 -44.98 10.44 -87.85
C CYS A 5 -45.94 11.36 -87.02
N SER A 6 -47.20 11.57 -87.42
CA SER A 6 -48.42 10.98 -86.83
C SER A 6 -48.90 11.47 -85.44
N LEU A 7 -50.06 12.18 -85.45
CA LEU A 7 -51.29 12.01 -84.63
C LEU A 7 -51.20 12.12 -83.08
N LEU A 8 -52.20 12.51 -82.26
CA LEU A 8 -53.55 13.09 -82.35
C LEU A 8 -54.00 13.28 -80.87
N SER A 9 -54.67 14.40 -80.55
CA SER A 9 -55.64 14.64 -79.45
C SER A 9 -55.35 14.21 -77.98
N LEU A 10 -55.59 15.12 -77.02
CA LEU A 10 -56.77 15.10 -76.12
C LEU A 10 -56.71 16.26 -75.11
N PHE A 11 -57.84 16.92 -74.89
CA PHE A 11 -58.11 17.71 -73.68
C PHE A 11 -57.92 16.83 -72.44
N LEU A 12 -57.33 17.38 -71.37
CA LEU A 12 -57.74 17.15 -69.98
C LEU A 12 -56.91 18.06 -69.05
N PHE A 13 -57.61 18.97 -68.37
CA PHE A 13 -57.12 19.57 -67.13
C PHE A 13 -56.85 18.43 -66.12
N ALA A 14 -55.60 18.07 -65.92
CA ALA A 14 -55.20 17.28 -64.78
C ALA A 14 -54.84 18.24 -63.62
N VAL A 15 -55.87 18.85 -63.02
CA VAL A 15 -55.74 19.23 -61.61
C VAL A 15 -55.76 17.92 -60.85
N SER A 16 -54.61 17.52 -60.31
CA SER A 16 -54.46 16.34 -59.48
C SER A 16 -55.35 16.49 -58.23
N ALA A 17 -56.55 15.93 -58.31
CA ALA A 17 -57.43 15.71 -57.18
C ALA A 17 -56.87 14.58 -56.31
N PHE A 18 -55.89 14.87 -55.47
CA PHE A 18 -55.86 14.24 -54.15
C PHE A 18 -56.84 15.01 -53.29
N SER A 19 -58.12 14.62 -53.34
CA SER A 19 -59.04 14.88 -52.24
C SER A 19 -58.49 14.11 -51.04
N GLN A 20 -57.54 14.71 -50.32
CA GLN A 20 -57.08 14.19 -49.06
C GLN A 20 -58.30 14.26 -48.12
N ASP A 21 -58.84 13.12 -47.72
CA ASP A 21 -60.01 13.07 -46.85
C ASP A 21 -59.61 13.60 -45.47
N CYS A 22 -59.85 14.90 -45.28
CA CYS A 22 -59.52 15.59 -44.04
C CYS A 22 -60.30 14.97 -42.87
N ASN A 23 -61.57 14.57 -43.11
CA ASN A 23 -62.45 13.98 -42.10
C ASN A 23 -61.98 12.57 -41.72
N GLY A 24 -61.68 11.70 -42.69
CA GLY A 24 -61.14 10.37 -42.41
C GLY A 24 -59.80 10.42 -41.67
N THR A 25 -58.96 11.42 -41.97
CA THR A 25 -57.69 11.63 -41.25
C THR A 25 -57.94 12.09 -39.80
N TYR A 26 -58.90 12.99 -39.60
CA TYR A 26 -59.31 13.47 -38.28
C TYR A 26 -59.94 12.35 -37.43
N GLU A 27 -60.86 11.58 -37.99
CA GLU A 27 -61.49 10.42 -37.33
C GLU A 27 -60.46 9.33 -36.99
N GLY A 28 -59.48 9.11 -37.87
CA GLY A 28 -58.35 8.24 -37.57
C GLY A 28 -57.57 8.68 -36.33
N GLY A 29 -57.39 9.98 -36.13
CA GLY A 29 -56.83 10.56 -34.91
C GLY A 29 -57.68 10.26 -33.67
N LEU A 30 -59.01 10.45 -33.76
CA LEU A 30 -59.94 10.15 -32.67
C LEU A 30 -59.95 8.66 -32.30
N ALA A 31 -59.87 7.77 -33.28
CA ALA A 31 -59.80 6.32 -33.06
C ALA A 31 -58.53 5.91 -32.30
N LEU A 32 -57.40 6.57 -32.57
CA LEU A 32 -56.14 6.34 -31.86
C LEU A 32 -56.19 6.77 -30.40
N LEU A 33 -56.95 7.82 -30.06
CA LEU A 33 -57.14 8.25 -28.67
C LEU A 33 -57.87 7.20 -27.82
N LYS A 34 -58.73 6.36 -28.42
CA LYS A 34 -59.41 5.27 -27.72
C LYS A 34 -58.44 4.20 -27.18
N LYS A 35 -57.23 4.09 -27.75
CA LYS A 35 -56.22 3.10 -27.34
C LYS A 35 -55.48 3.47 -26.05
N ARG A 36 -55.56 4.73 -25.59
CA ARG A 36 -55.02 5.22 -24.29
C ARG A 36 -53.54 4.88 -24.01
N THR A 37 -52.69 4.80 -25.04
CA THR A 37 -51.24 4.61 -24.89
C THR A 37 -50.48 5.87 -25.29
N GLU A 38 -49.29 6.11 -24.73
CA GLU A 38 -48.46 7.26 -25.13
C GLU A 38 -48.14 7.22 -26.64
N ALA A 39 -47.81 6.05 -27.17
CA ALA A 39 -47.54 5.86 -28.60
C ALA A 39 -48.75 6.19 -29.48
N SER A 40 -49.95 5.74 -29.09
CA SER A 40 -51.17 6.04 -29.84
C SER A 40 -51.56 7.52 -29.76
N VAL A 41 -51.29 8.20 -28.66
CA VAL A 41 -51.53 9.65 -28.53
C VAL A 41 -50.53 10.45 -29.37
N LYS A 42 -49.24 10.06 -29.43
CA LYS A 42 -48.26 10.66 -30.35
C LYS A 42 -48.67 10.52 -31.81
N GLU A 43 -49.18 9.34 -32.18
CA GLU A 43 -49.67 9.10 -33.54
C GLU A 43 -50.97 9.87 -33.82
N ALA A 44 -51.86 10.01 -32.83
CA ALA A 44 -53.05 10.84 -32.95
C ALA A 44 -52.70 12.32 -33.22
N VAL A 45 -51.69 12.88 -32.53
CA VAL A 45 -51.20 14.24 -32.82
C VAL A 45 -50.75 14.38 -34.27
N ARG A 46 -50.00 13.41 -34.81
CA ARG A 46 -49.57 13.44 -36.22
C ARG A 46 -50.77 13.43 -37.18
N LYS A 47 -51.80 12.64 -36.87
CA LYS A 47 -53.05 12.60 -37.65
C LYS A 47 -53.79 13.94 -37.60
N PHE A 48 -53.96 14.55 -36.43
CA PHE A 48 -54.60 15.86 -36.31
C PHE A 48 -53.79 16.98 -36.98
N GLU A 49 -52.46 16.96 -36.91
CA GLU A 49 -51.62 17.93 -37.64
C GLU A 49 -51.76 17.77 -39.16
N SER A 50 -51.88 16.53 -39.65
CA SER A 50 -52.12 16.25 -41.07
C SER A 50 -53.51 16.69 -41.51
N ALA A 51 -54.55 16.39 -40.72
CA ALA A 51 -55.91 16.84 -40.97
C ALA A 51 -55.99 18.38 -40.94
N LYS A 52 -55.31 19.05 -40.00
CA LYS A 52 -55.23 20.51 -39.93
C LYS A 52 -54.64 21.13 -41.20
N ARG A 53 -53.56 20.56 -41.74
CA ARG A 53 -52.97 21.03 -43.02
C ARG A 53 -53.98 20.89 -44.17
N CYS A 54 -54.69 19.76 -44.21
CA CYS A 54 -55.74 19.49 -45.19
C CYS A 54 -56.89 20.51 -45.10
N TYR A 55 -57.44 20.76 -43.92
CA TYR A 55 -58.51 21.76 -43.71
C TYR A 55 -58.06 23.18 -44.06
N LYS A 56 -56.79 23.55 -43.81
CA LYS A 56 -56.24 24.85 -44.24
C LYS A 56 -56.26 25.02 -45.75
N VAL A 57 -55.88 23.99 -46.52
CA VAL A 57 -55.92 24.01 -47.99
C VAL A 57 -57.36 24.18 -48.48
N ASN A 58 -58.30 23.52 -47.81
CA ASN A 58 -59.73 23.57 -48.14
C ASN A 58 -60.48 24.80 -47.59
N ARG A 59 -59.78 25.74 -46.94
CA ARG A 59 -60.36 26.93 -46.28
C ARG A 59 -61.45 26.61 -45.25
N ASP A 60 -61.42 25.43 -44.64
CA ASP A 60 -62.33 25.04 -43.57
C ASP A 60 -61.75 25.48 -42.21
N GLN A 61 -62.23 26.62 -41.73
CA GLN A 61 -61.74 27.20 -40.48
C GLN A 61 -62.21 26.43 -39.24
N GLN A 62 -63.37 25.78 -39.28
CA GLN A 62 -63.89 24.99 -38.18
C GLN A 62 -63.10 23.69 -38.02
N GLY A 63 -62.79 23.00 -39.12
CA GLY A 63 -61.93 21.81 -39.11
C GLY A 63 -60.52 22.10 -38.56
N VAL A 64 -59.98 23.28 -38.88
CA VAL A 64 -58.70 23.75 -38.30
C VAL A 64 -58.80 23.95 -36.79
N GLN A 65 -59.86 24.60 -36.30
CA GLN A 65 -60.08 24.81 -34.86
C GLN A 65 -60.25 23.48 -34.11
N ASN A 66 -61.06 22.57 -34.64
CA ASN A 66 -61.27 21.24 -34.07
C ASN A 66 -59.94 20.47 -33.94
N CYS A 67 -59.08 20.53 -34.96
CA CYS A 67 -57.75 19.92 -34.89
C CYS A 67 -56.87 20.57 -33.81
N ASP A 68 -56.92 21.89 -33.67
CA ASP A 68 -56.14 22.61 -32.66
C ASP A 68 -56.55 22.26 -31.22
N GLU A 69 -57.86 22.11 -30.97
CA GLU A 69 -58.38 21.63 -29.71
C GLU A 69 -57.89 20.21 -29.39
N GLN A 70 -57.99 19.29 -30.37
CA GLN A 70 -57.53 17.91 -30.18
C GLN A 70 -56.02 17.82 -29.97
N ILE A 71 -55.23 18.57 -30.73
CA ILE A 71 -53.77 18.63 -30.55
C ILE A 71 -53.43 19.15 -29.15
N THR A 72 -54.14 20.18 -28.67
CA THR A 72 -53.94 20.74 -27.33
C THR A 72 -54.27 19.71 -26.25
N ALA A 73 -55.40 19.02 -26.36
CA ALA A 73 -55.77 17.93 -25.44
C ALA A 73 -54.75 16.78 -25.46
N CYS A 74 -54.28 16.38 -26.63
CA CYS A 74 -53.24 15.36 -26.77
C CYS A 74 -51.92 15.77 -26.10
N LYS A 75 -51.51 17.04 -26.26
CA LYS A 75 -50.31 17.58 -25.60
C LYS A 75 -50.43 17.54 -24.07
N GLN A 76 -51.60 17.84 -23.52
CA GLN A 76 -51.85 17.71 -22.07
C GLN A 76 -51.72 16.25 -21.60
N ILE A 77 -52.27 15.29 -22.36
CA ILE A 77 -52.14 13.86 -22.06
C ILE A 77 -50.69 13.39 -22.14
N LEU A 78 -49.93 13.85 -23.14
CA LEU A 78 -48.50 13.54 -23.25
C LEU A 78 -47.69 14.13 -22.10
N ASN A 79 -47.99 15.36 -21.68
CA ASN A 79 -47.36 15.96 -20.49
C ASN A 79 -47.64 15.13 -19.24
N TYR A 80 -48.86 14.61 -19.07
CA TYR A 80 -49.17 13.69 -17.97
C TYR A 80 -48.35 12.39 -18.03
N PHE A 81 -48.19 11.78 -19.22
CA PHE A 81 -47.30 10.63 -19.39
C PHE A 81 -45.84 10.97 -19.05
N THR A 82 -45.34 12.13 -19.49
CA THR A 82 -44.00 12.60 -19.18
C THR A 82 -43.80 12.81 -17.68
N GLN A 83 -44.75 13.44 -16.98
CA GLN A 83 -44.71 13.64 -15.53
C GLN A 83 -44.75 12.32 -14.76
N GLN A 84 -45.56 11.35 -15.20
CA GLN A 84 -45.60 10.00 -14.63
C GLN A 84 -44.25 9.29 -14.79
N THR A 85 -43.65 9.36 -15.99
CA THR A 85 -42.34 8.76 -16.27
C THR A 85 -41.25 9.42 -15.42
N ALA A 86 -41.20 10.76 -15.36
CA ALA A 86 -40.24 11.51 -14.56
C ALA A 86 -40.33 11.17 -13.05
N LYS A 87 -41.55 11.02 -12.52
CA LYS A 87 -41.80 10.62 -11.14
C LYS A 87 -41.34 9.18 -10.83
N VAL A 88 -41.35 8.30 -11.82
CA VAL A 88 -40.90 6.90 -11.72
C VAL A 88 -39.36 6.79 -11.81
N THR A 89 -38.71 7.72 -12.50
CA THR A 89 -37.24 7.77 -12.65
C THR A 89 -36.51 8.62 -11.62
N ALA A 90 -37.21 9.31 -10.71
CA ALA A 90 -36.55 10.02 -9.62
C ALA A 90 -35.83 9.00 -8.72
N GLU A 91 -34.51 8.95 -8.83
CA GLU A 91 -33.65 8.12 -8.00
C GLU A 91 -33.55 8.76 -6.61
N GLU A 92 -34.13 8.11 -5.60
CA GLU A 92 -33.99 8.56 -4.21
C GLU A 92 -32.64 8.05 -3.69
N SER A 93 -31.75 8.96 -3.29
CA SER A 93 -30.41 8.64 -2.77
C SER A 93 -30.38 8.67 -1.26
N TYR A 94 -29.76 7.66 -0.67
CA TYR A 94 -29.58 7.48 0.76
C TYR A 94 -28.09 7.33 1.06
N GLU A 95 -27.58 8.22 1.91
CA GLU A 95 -26.17 8.32 2.27
C GLU A 95 -25.88 7.60 3.57
N PHE A 96 -24.81 6.80 3.58
CA PHE A 96 -24.32 6.09 4.76
C PHE A 96 -22.88 6.54 5.05
N PRO A 97 -22.50 6.69 6.33
CA PRO A 97 -21.10 6.92 6.69
C PRO A 97 -20.25 5.68 6.36
N GLU A 98 -18.92 5.84 6.40
CA GLU A 98 -17.99 4.73 6.15
C GLU A 98 -18.26 3.54 7.08
N ALA A 99 -18.60 3.79 8.35
CA ALA A 99 -18.92 2.76 9.34
C ALA A 99 -20.18 1.93 8.98
N GLY A 100 -20.95 2.38 7.99
CA GLY A 100 -22.21 1.76 7.59
C GLY A 100 -23.33 2.09 8.57
N GLY A 101 -24.31 1.19 8.67
CA GLY A 101 -25.45 1.37 9.56
C GLY A 101 -26.74 0.81 8.99
N GLU A 102 -27.83 1.11 9.68
CA GLU A 102 -29.17 0.66 9.32
C GLU A 102 -30.07 1.85 9.01
N GLN A 103 -30.89 1.73 7.95
CA GLN A 103 -31.94 2.68 7.67
C GLN A 103 -33.15 1.97 7.05
N ILE A 104 -34.37 2.38 7.45
CA ILE A 104 -35.60 1.93 6.81
C ILE A 104 -35.98 2.93 5.72
N ILE A 105 -36.02 2.44 4.48
CA ILE A 105 -36.41 3.23 3.31
C ILE A 105 -37.93 3.07 3.11
N PRO A 106 -38.70 4.16 3.18
CA PRO A 106 -40.16 4.07 3.13
C PRO A 106 -40.65 3.66 1.74
N VAL A 107 -41.44 2.59 1.66
CA VAL A 107 -42.05 2.14 0.41
C VAL A 107 -43.53 2.52 0.38
N LYS A 108 -43.87 3.62 -0.30
CA LYS A 108 -45.23 4.19 -0.33
C LYS A 108 -46.15 3.48 -1.34
N THR A 109 -46.45 2.21 -1.10
CA THR A 109 -47.40 1.43 -1.92
C THR A 109 -48.31 0.54 -1.08
N LYS A 110 -49.60 0.49 -1.44
CA LYS A 110 -50.58 -0.47 -0.86
C LYS A 110 -50.61 -1.81 -1.60
N ARG A 111 -49.79 -1.96 -2.65
CA ARG A 111 -49.76 -3.14 -3.52
C ARG A 111 -48.61 -4.06 -3.11
N SER A 112 -48.72 -5.35 -3.42
CA SER A 112 -47.57 -6.25 -3.31
C SER A 112 -46.41 -5.74 -4.17
N TRP A 113 -45.21 -5.75 -3.61
CA TRP A 113 -44.01 -5.20 -4.23
C TRP A 113 -42.82 -6.17 -4.06
N SER A 114 -41.79 -6.02 -4.87
CA SER A 114 -40.53 -6.76 -4.76
C SER A 114 -39.33 -5.84 -4.97
N PHE A 115 -38.13 -6.31 -4.61
CA PHE A 115 -36.88 -5.59 -4.83
C PHE A 115 -35.82 -6.49 -5.45
N SER A 116 -34.81 -5.89 -6.07
CA SER A 116 -33.69 -6.58 -6.73
C SER A 116 -32.48 -5.64 -6.86
N GLY A 117 -31.29 -6.19 -7.14
CA GLY A 117 -30.07 -5.40 -7.34
C GLY A 117 -29.34 -5.05 -6.04
N VAL A 118 -29.34 -5.97 -5.06
CA VAL A 118 -28.64 -5.80 -3.79
C VAL A 118 -27.24 -6.42 -3.91
N HIS A 119 -26.22 -5.64 -3.62
CA HIS A 119 -24.81 -6.01 -3.61
C HIS A 119 -24.41 -6.61 -2.27
N ASP A 120 -23.33 -7.41 -2.23
CA ASP A 120 -22.86 -8.15 -1.04
C ASP A 120 -22.56 -7.30 0.21
N TRP A 121 -22.14 -6.04 0.05
CA TRP A 121 -21.86 -5.11 1.15
C TRP A 121 -23.12 -4.49 1.76
N CYS A 122 -24.29 -4.85 1.25
CA CYS A 122 -25.58 -4.38 1.71
C CYS A 122 -26.54 -5.57 1.90
N THR A 123 -27.36 -5.52 2.94
CA THR A 123 -28.51 -6.39 3.10
C THR A 123 -29.78 -5.58 2.96
N ALA A 124 -30.79 -6.14 2.28
CA ALA A 124 -32.10 -5.52 2.16
C ALA A 124 -33.19 -6.52 2.56
N THR A 125 -34.08 -6.12 3.46
CA THR A 125 -35.18 -6.96 3.95
C THR A 125 -36.49 -6.19 3.95
N LYS A 126 -37.59 -6.86 3.61
CA LYS A 126 -38.92 -6.24 3.71
C LYS A 126 -39.33 -6.16 5.17
N GLU A 127 -39.77 -4.99 5.59
CA GLU A 127 -40.38 -4.78 6.90
C GLU A 127 -41.75 -4.10 6.73
N LYS A 128 -42.47 -3.96 7.85
CA LYS A 128 -43.82 -3.39 7.85
C LYS A 128 -43.86 -1.97 7.27
N ASP A 129 -42.82 -1.17 7.55
CA ASP A 129 -42.77 0.26 7.23
C ASP A 129 -41.95 0.57 5.96
N GLY A 130 -41.36 -0.45 5.31
CA GLY A 130 -40.59 -0.25 4.08
C GLY A 130 -39.56 -1.34 3.79
N LEU A 131 -38.47 -0.92 3.15
CA LEU A 131 -37.29 -1.76 2.89
C LEU A 131 -36.22 -1.39 3.91
N LYS A 132 -35.93 -2.28 4.86
CA LYS A 132 -34.80 -2.13 5.77
C LYS A 132 -33.51 -2.41 5.01
N ILE A 133 -32.59 -1.46 5.08
CA ILE A 133 -31.27 -1.51 4.48
C ILE A 133 -30.24 -1.56 5.61
N VAL A 134 -29.33 -2.53 5.55
CA VAL A 134 -28.17 -2.63 6.44
C VAL A 134 -26.92 -2.58 5.59
N VAL A 135 -26.08 -1.58 5.80
CA VAL A 135 -24.85 -1.34 5.04
C VAL A 135 -23.66 -1.74 5.90
N ASN A 136 -22.80 -2.61 5.37
CA ASN A 136 -21.56 -3.02 6.03
C ASN A 136 -20.52 -1.88 6.01
N PRO A 137 -19.57 -1.82 6.95
CA PRO A 137 -18.49 -0.83 6.92
C PRO A 137 -17.70 -0.84 5.58
N ASN A 138 -17.31 0.34 5.10
CA ASN A 138 -16.45 0.52 3.92
C ASN A 138 -15.03 0.84 4.37
N ARG A 139 -14.21 -0.21 4.50
CA ARG A 139 -12.81 -0.07 4.97
C ARG A 139 -11.87 0.55 3.93
N THR A 140 -12.33 0.74 2.69
CA THR A 140 -11.55 1.35 1.62
C THR A 140 -11.79 2.85 1.60
N THR A 141 -10.84 3.60 1.07
CA THR A 141 -10.95 5.06 0.89
C THR A 141 -11.87 5.45 -0.27
N VAL A 142 -12.31 4.46 -1.06
CA VAL A 142 -13.13 4.69 -2.24
C VAL A 142 -14.60 4.71 -1.85
N ARG A 143 -15.26 5.85 -2.12
CA ARG A 143 -16.72 5.97 -2.03
C ARG A 143 -17.38 4.94 -2.95
N ARG A 144 -18.39 4.22 -2.44
CA ARG A 144 -19.11 3.18 -3.19
C ARG A 144 -20.60 3.44 -3.26
N SER A 145 -21.26 2.89 -4.28
CA SER A 145 -22.71 3.01 -4.43
C SER A 145 -23.32 1.83 -5.17
N GLN A 146 -24.61 1.60 -4.94
CA GLN A 146 -25.45 0.66 -5.69
C GLN A 146 -26.85 1.25 -5.90
N THR A 147 -27.61 0.68 -6.83
CA THR A 147 -29.01 1.05 -7.04
C THR A 147 -29.90 -0.17 -6.89
N ILE A 148 -30.76 -0.15 -5.87
CA ILE A 148 -31.79 -1.17 -5.63
C ILE A 148 -33.04 -0.79 -6.42
N THR A 149 -33.58 -1.76 -7.17
CA THR A 149 -34.81 -1.57 -7.95
C THR A 149 -36.01 -2.15 -7.21
N LEU A 150 -36.95 -1.30 -6.81
CA LEU A 150 -38.27 -1.67 -6.31
C LEU A 150 -39.27 -1.83 -7.48
N LYS A 151 -40.16 -2.82 -7.42
CA LYS A 151 -41.17 -3.09 -8.47
C LYS A 151 -42.56 -3.36 -7.88
N TRP A 152 -43.59 -2.73 -8.43
CA TRP A 152 -45.00 -3.06 -8.14
C TRP A 152 -45.93 -2.66 -9.30
N SER A 153 -46.83 -3.56 -9.69
CA SER A 153 -47.85 -3.32 -10.74
C SER A 153 -47.32 -2.58 -12.00
N GLY A 154 -46.20 -3.05 -12.55
CA GLY A 154 -45.59 -2.48 -13.75
C GLY A 154 -44.81 -1.17 -13.54
N ARG A 155 -44.81 -0.62 -12.31
CA ARG A 155 -43.98 0.53 -11.92
C ARG A 155 -42.64 0.07 -11.35
N LYS A 156 -41.66 0.94 -11.47
CA LYS A 156 -40.33 0.79 -10.87
C LYS A 156 -40.02 2.02 -10.02
N GLN A 157 -39.22 1.85 -8.98
CA GLN A 157 -38.57 2.95 -8.28
C GLN A 157 -37.12 2.54 -8.06
N LEU A 158 -36.21 3.49 -8.27
CA LEU A 158 -34.78 3.29 -8.09
C LEU A 158 -34.37 3.94 -6.77
N VAL A 159 -33.67 3.17 -5.94
CA VAL A 159 -33.18 3.59 -4.64
C VAL A 159 -31.66 3.48 -4.68
N LYS A 160 -30.97 4.62 -4.68
CA LYS A 160 -29.52 4.66 -4.65
C LYS A 160 -29.03 4.61 -3.22
N ILE A 161 -28.15 3.66 -2.93
CA ILE A 161 -27.43 3.60 -1.68
C ILE A 161 -26.02 4.06 -1.98
N VAL A 162 -25.58 5.10 -1.28
CA VAL A 162 -24.25 5.68 -1.41
C VAL A 162 -23.57 5.60 -0.04
N GLN A 163 -22.32 5.18 -0.02
CA GLN A 163 -21.53 5.04 1.20
C GLN A 163 -20.18 5.71 1.03
N GLU A 164 -19.81 6.52 2.01
CA GLU A 164 -18.49 7.15 2.07
C GLU A 164 -17.36 6.11 2.15
N GLY A 165 -16.17 6.51 1.69
CA GLY A 165 -14.94 5.78 1.97
C GLY A 165 -14.44 6.08 3.39
N ALA A 166 -13.71 5.15 3.99
CA ALA A 166 -12.99 5.39 5.23
C ALA A 166 -11.89 6.44 5.04
N GLU A 167 -11.53 7.14 6.11
CA GLU A 167 -10.35 8.01 6.11
C GLU A 167 -9.07 7.19 5.85
N GLU A 168 -8.09 7.81 5.21
CA GLU A 168 -6.78 7.20 5.03
C GLU A 168 -6.10 6.94 6.37
N LYS A 169 -5.59 5.72 6.54
CA LYS A 169 -4.91 5.24 7.74
C LYS A 169 -3.51 4.77 7.39
N LEU A 170 -2.54 5.19 8.20
CA LEU A 170 -1.18 4.66 8.21
C LEU A 170 -0.73 4.58 9.67
N THR A 171 -0.27 3.41 10.10
CA THR A 171 0.22 3.19 11.47
C THR A 171 1.40 2.22 11.42
N LEU A 172 2.47 2.56 12.13
CA LEU A 172 3.65 1.72 12.29
C LEU A 172 3.59 1.04 13.65
N SER A 173 4.03 -0.21 13.77
CA SER A 173 4.18 -0.88 15.06
C SER A 173 5.26 -0.26 15.93
N GLU A 174 6.28 0.33 15.30
CA GLU A 174 7.43 0.98 15.94
C GLU A 174 7.93 2.10 15.01
N SER A 175 8.27 3.26 15.57
CA SER A 175 8.83 4.41 14.85
C SER A 175 10.32 4.62 15.12
N ASP A 176 10.89 3.95 16.12
CA ASP A 176 12.26 4.20 16.57
C ASP A 176 12.98 2.86 16.67
N LEU A 177 13.91 2.61 15.75
CA LEU A 177 14.66 1.36 15.68
C LEU A 177 16.09 1.57 16.17
N PHE A 178 16.40 0.90 17.27
CA PHE A 178 17.74 0.84 17.83
C PHE A 178 18.47 -0.42 17.38
N PHE A 179 19.68 -0.29 16.86
CA PHE A 179 20.50 -1.40 16.41
C PHE A 179 21.84 -1.40 17.15
N LEU A 180 22.31 -2.58 17.50
CA LEU A 180 23.72 -2.79 17.82
C LEU A 180 24.55 -2.67 16.55
N ALA A 181 25.86 -2.50 16.74
CA ALA A 181 26.78 -2.27 15.64
C ALA A 181 26.75 -3.38 14.58
N ASP A 182 26.42 -4.61 14.97
CA ASP A 182 26.40 -5.78 14.10
C ASP A 182 25.03 -6.49 14.02
N ASP A 183 23.94 -5.87 14.47
CA ASP A 183 22.58 -6.38 14.24
C ASP A 183 22.31 -6.55 12.73
N THR A 184 21.49 -7.54 12.38
CA THR A 184 21.25 -7.90 10.97
C THR A 184 19.94 -7.35 10.44
N GLU A 185 18.88 -7.37 11.24
CA GLU A 185 17.53 -7.03 10.78
C GLU A 185 16.60 -6.69 11.96
N LYS A 186 15.72 -5.73 11.73
CA LYS A 186 14.46 -5.57 12.48
C LYS A 186 13.27 -5.54 11.53
N VAL A 187 12.12 -6.00 12.01
CA VAL A 187 10.88 -6.04 11.23
C VAL A 187 9.83 -5.22 11.94
N ILE A 188 9.22 -4.29 11.22
CA ILE A 188 8.07 -3.52 11.70
C ILE A 188 6.82 -3.89 10.91
N GLU A 189 5.67 -3.87 11.58
CA GLU A 189 4.38 -4.07 10.95
C GLU A 189 3.76 -2.72 10.59
N ILE A 190 3.18 -2.65 9.39
CA ILE A 190 2.56 -1.46 8.81
C ILE A 190 1.10 -1.77 8.56
N THR A 191 0.22 -0.99 9.20
CA THR A 191 -1.22 -1.05 8.99
C THR A 191 -1.67 0.14 8.15
N SER A 192 -2.18 -0.13 6.95
CA SER A 192 -2.78 0.90 6.10
C SER A 192 -4.00 0.37 5.34
N ASN A 193 -4.94 1.26 5.01
CA ASN A 193 -6.03 1.01 4.06
C ASN A 193 -5.75 1.60 2.67
N CYS A 194 -4.52 2.10 2.46
CA CYS A 194 -3.97 2.51 1.18
C CYS A 194 -2.78 1.61 0.83
N ASP A 195 -2.42 1.57 -0.44
CA ASP A 195 -1.11 1.03 -0.84
C ASP A 195 -0.01 1.93 -0.27
N TRP A 196 1.00 1.32 0.35
CA TRP A 196 2.09 2.03 1.01
C TRP A 196 3.45 1.71 0.38
N ALA A 197 4.35 2.69 0.45
CA ALA A 197 5.70 2.61 -0.09
C ALA A 197 6.72 3.36 0.78
N VAL A 198 8.00 3.02 0.62
CA VAL A 198 9.11 3.82 1.14
C VAL A 198 9.34 4.96 0.15
N GLU A 199 9.22 6.20 0.62
CA GLU A 199 9.37 7.41 -0.20
C GLU A 199 10.79 7.99 -0.12
N GLY A 200 11.52 7.68 0.95
CA GLY A 200 12.86 8.18 1.17
C GLY A 200 13.62 7.35 2.21
N ASN A 201 14.94 7.32 2.04
CA ASN A 201 15.87 6.73 3.00
C ASN A 201 17.12 7.62 3.02
N ASP A 202 17.38 8.29 4.15
CA ASP A 202 18.59 9.11 4.33
C ASP A 202 19.74 8.34 5.00
N ALA A 203 19.53 7.05 5.31
CA ALA A 203 20.48 6.14 5.91
C ALA A 203 21.10 5.23 4.84
N PRO A 204 22.14 5.67 4.10
CA PRO A 204 22.74 4.86 3.02
C PRO A 204 23.39 3.56 3.54
N TRP A 205 23.66 3.50 4.85
CA TRP A 205 24.21 2.34 5.54
C TRP A 205 23.14 1.29 5.91
N CYS A 206 21.86 1.55 5.65
CA CYS A 206 20.74 0.68 5.97
C CYS A 206 19.91 0.35 4.72
N SER A 207 19.86 -0.93 4.37
CA SER A 207 18.97 -1.46 3.34
C SER A 207 17.60 -1.79 3.90
N TRP A 208 16.62 -1.92 3.02
CA TRP A 208 15.28 -2.34 3.41
C TRP A 208 14.63 -3.17 2.31
N ARG A 209 13.67 -4.00 2.71
CA ARG A 209 12.72 -4.67 1.81
C ARG A 209 11.33 -4.65 2.42
N LYS A 210 10.31 -4.85 1.61
CA LYS A 210 8.92 -4.84 2.08
C LYS A 210 8.10 -5.98 1.50
N ASP A 211 7.04 -6.34 2.23
CA ASP A 211 5.89 -7.05 1.70
C ASP A 211 4.62 -6.18 1.82
N SER A 212 3.42 -6.78 1.86
CA SER A 212 2.15 -6.05 1.99
C SER A 212 1.91 -5.46 3.38
N LEU A 213 2.47 -6.06 4.44
CA LEU A 213 2.19 -5.72 5.84
C LEU A 213 3.45 -5.37 6.64
N ARG A 214 4.64 -5.64 6.11
CA ARG A 214 5.90 -5.52 6.87
C ARG A 214 6.97 -4.77 6.10
N LEU A 215 7.76 -4.03 6.86
CA LEU A 215 9.02 -3.46 6.41
C LEU A 215 10.15 -4.14 7.21
N TYR A 216 11.11 -4.68 6.46
CA TYR A 216 12.33 -5.27 7.00
C TYR A 216 13.46 -4.26 6.82
N VAL A 217 14.14 -3.92 7.92
CA VAL A 217 15.18 -2.89 7.99
C VAL A 217 16.50 -3.57 8.37
N GLU A 218 17.49 -3.46 7.51
CA GLU A 218 18.73 -4.23 7.55
C GLU A 218 19.95 -3.28 7.57
N PRO A 219 20.55 -3.02 8.74
CA PRO A 219 21.75 -2.20 8.78
C PRO A 219 23.01 -2.99 8.39
N SER A 220 23.93 -2.33 7.70
CA SER A 220 25.33 -2.79 7.61
C SER A 220 26.01 -2.73 8.98
N ILE A 221 27.16 -3.38 9.13
CA ILE A 221 27.96 -3.25 10.35
C ILE A 221 28.42 -1.80 10.50
N ASN A 222 28.31 -1.22 11.70
CA ASN A 222 28.87 0.10 12.00
C ASN A 222 30.30 -0.02 12.55
N GLU A 223 31.27 -0.21 11.66
CA GLU A 223 32.71 -0.28 12.02
C GLU A 223 33.33 1.09 12.37
N GLY A 224 32.52 2.17 12.30
CA GLY A 224 32.95 3.51 12.65
C GLY A 224 33.20 3.69 14.15
N ALA A 225 33.91 4.76 14.50
CA ALA A 225 34.22 5.10 15.90
C ALA A 225 33.10 5.87 16.62
N GLU A 226 31.95 6.07 15.97
CA GLU A 226 30.82 6.80 16.52
C GLU A 226 29.49 6.14 16.13
N ARG A 227 28.47 6.32 16.98
CA ARG A 227 27.10 5.93 16.66
C ARG A 227 26.61 6.70 15.43
N ARG A 228 25.73 6.09 14.65
CA ARG A 228 25.13 6.71 13.45
C ARG A 228 23.62 6.68 13.51
N THR A 229 22.99 7.64 12.86
CA THR A 229 21.53 7.78 12.81
C THR A 229 21.05 7.96 11.38
N GLY A 230 19.75 7.77 11.18
CA GLY A 230 19.08 8.05 9.91
C GLY A 230 17.58 7.87 10.04
N THR A 231 16.87 8.00 8.93
CA THR A 231 15.42 8.05 8.84
C THR A 231 14.97 7.38 7.55
N ILE A 232 13.95 6.54 7.67
CA ILE A 232 13.20 6.00 6.54
C ILE A 232 11.81 6.63 6.55
N ARG A 233 11.38 7.18 5.42
CA ARG A 233 10.06 7.81 5.26
C ARG A 233 9.11 6.88 4.50
N ILE A 234 7.93 6.67 5.07
CA ILE A 234 6.85 5.84 4.52
C ILE A 234 5.68 6.72 4.11
N GLY A 235 5.12 6.46 2.92
CA GLY A 235 3.90 7.11 2.43
C GLY A 235 2.78 6.11 2.16
N ALA A 236 1.54 6.51 2.40
CA ALA A 236 0.33 5.77 2.04
C ALA A 236 -0.83 6.75 1.76
N GLY A 237 -1.16 6.96 0.48
CA GLY A 237 -2.07 8.04 0.07
C GLY A 237 -1.47 9.41 0.38
N SER A 238 -2.19 10.24 1.14
CA SER A 238 -1.72 11.54 1.67
C SER A 238 -1.08 11.45 3.06
N ARG A 239 -1.07 10.27 3.69
CA ARG A 239 -0.46 10.05 5.00
C ARG A 239 1.03 9.73 4.84
N HIS A 240 1.84 10.24 5.76
CA HIS A 240 3.26 9.94 5.85
C HIS A 240 3.64 9.57 7.28
N ALA A 241 4.65 8.73 7.43
CA ALA A 241 5.25 8.37 8.71
C ALA A 241 6.78 8.26 8.55
N GLU A 242 7.50 8.42 9.65
CA GLU A 242 8.95 8.34 9.69
C GLU A 242 9.38 7.26 10.68
N ILE A 243 10.44 6.55 10.31
CA ILE A 243 11.11 5.56 11.15
C ILE A 243 12.51 6.09 11.41
N HIS A 244 12.79 6.44 12.66
CA HIS A 244 14.08 6.91 13.10
C HIS A 244 14.97 5.71 13.42
N LEU A 245 16.20 5.73 12.92
CA LEU A 245 17.19 4.70 13.09
C LEU A 245 18.33 5.24 13.96
N MET A 246 18.75 4.43 14.94
CA MET A 246 19.98 4.66 15.68
C MET A 246 20.76 3.35 15.69
N GLN A 247 22.03 3.40 15.29
CA GLN A 247 22.94 2.26 15.37
C GLN A 247 24.17 2.62 16.18
N GLU A 248 24.48 1.79 17.17
CA GLU A 248 25.68 1.94 18.00
C GLU A 248 26.97 1.74 17.20
N MET A 249 28.08 2.27 17.71
CA MET A 249 29.42 2.00 17.17
C MET A 249 29.91 0.60 17.54
N ASP A 250 30.74 0.02 16.68
CA ASP A 250 31.50 -1.17 17.02
C ASP A 250 32.74 -0.80 17.84
N ASN A 251 32.68 -1.07 19.13
CA ASN A 251 33.80 -0.86 20.05
C ASN A 251 34.48 -2.17 20.46
N PHE A 252 34.21 -3.30 19.78
CA PHE A 252 34.87 -4.55 20.12
C PHE A 252 36.37 -4.49 19.78
N ARG A 253 37.22 -4.50 20.80
CA ARG A 253 38.68 -4.38 20.70
C ARG A 253 39.38 -5.29 21.69
N VAL A 254 40.48 -5.90 21.25
CA VAL A 254 41.45 -6.57 22.12
C VAL A 254 42.73 -5.74 22.13
N PHE A 255 43.20 -5.35 23.30
CA PHE A 255 44.39 -4.52 23.44
C PHE A 255 45.64 -5.38 23.50
N THR A 256 46.45 -5.31 22.45
CA THR A 256 47.80 -5.89 22.43
C THR A 256 48.85 -4.89 22.93
N PRO A 257 50.00 -5.36 23.45
CA PRO A 257 51.14 -4.50 23.74
C PRO A 257 51.54 -3.69 22.50
N ASP A 258 51.75 -2.39 22.69
CA ASP A 258 52.11 -1.42 21.64
C ASP A 258 51.11 -1.27 20.49
N GLY A 259 49.91 -1.85 20.60
CA GLY A 259 48.88 -1.83 19.56
C GLY A 259 49.22 -2.66 18.32
N ASN A 260 50.20 -3.57 18.40
CA ASN A 260 50.53 -4.48 17.31
C ASN A 260 49.75 -5.79 17.46
N ASP A 261 49.04 -6.22 16.41
CA ASP A 261 48.30 -7.49 16.39
C ASP A 261 49.22 -8.73 16.43
N THR A 262 50.54 -8.54 16.46
CA THR A 262 51.54 -9.60 16.58
C THR A 262 52.19 -9.63 17.97
N LEU A 263 52.07 -10.76 18.65
CA LEU A 263 52.73 -11.04 19.93
C LEU A 263 53.93 -11.95 19.74
N VAL A 264 55.06 -11.60 20.35
CA VAL A 264 56.28 -12.41 20.29
C VAL A 264 56.58 -13.02 21.66
N PHE A 265 56.70 -14.34 21.72
CA PHE A 265 57.08 -15.10 22.91
C PHE A 265 58.50 -15.66 22.77
N ILE A 266 59.24 -15.63 23.87
CA ILE A 266 60.53 -16.32 23.97
C ILE A 266 60.35 -17.85 23.95
N PRO A 267 61.43 -18.62 23.76
CA PRO A 267 61.33 -20.08 23.65
C PRO A 267 60.76 -20.75 24.91
N LYS A 268 60.88 -20.13 26.09
CA LYS A 268 60.27 -20.65 27.33
C LYS A 268 58.73 -20.54 27.35
N GLY A 269 58.15 -19.72 26.48
CA GLY A 269 56.73 -19.39 26.51
C GLY A 269 56.41 -18.41 27.63
N GLY A 270 55.15 -18.40 28.07
CA GLY A 270 54.68 -17.49 29.12
C GLY A 270 53.18 -17.30 29.09
N THR A 271 52.70 -16.43 29.97
CA THR A 271 51.30 -16.00 30.05
C THR A 271 51.21 -14.49 29.80
N ILE A 272 50.19 -14.05 29.10
CA ILE A 272 49.82 -12.64 28.96
C ILE A 272 48.30 -12.50 29.04
N ASP A 273 47.85 -11.46 29.73
CA ASP A 273 46.44 -11.09 29.80
C ASP A 273 46.24 -9.84 28.93
N LEU A 274 45.37 -9.95 27.93
CA LEU A 274 45.04 -8.88 27.00
C LEU A 274 43.68 -8.28 27.40
N PRO A 275 43.61 -6.97 27.71
CA PRO A 275 42.34 -6.31 27.97
C PRO A 275 41.41 -6.39 26.76
N VAL A 276 40.11 -6.54 26.99
CA VAL A 276 39.07 -6.56 25.95
C VAL A 276 38.00 -5.52 26.28
N GLU A 277 37.70 -4.66 25.32
CA GLU A 277 36.65 -3.64 25.40
C GLU A 277 35.55 -3.94 24.39
N TYR A 278 34.29 -3.78 24.82
CA TYR A 278 33.09 -3.85 23.99
C TYR A 278 31.87 -3.34 24.76
N THR A 279 30.82 -2.96 24.04
CA THR A 279 29.51 -2.62 24.60
C THR A 279 28.79 -3.91 24.97
N VAL A 280 28.39 -4.02 26.23
CA VAL A 280 27.58 -5.13 26.76
C VAL A 280 26.11 -4.75 26.63
N SER A 281 25.39 -5.42 25.72
CA SER A 281 23.94 -5.31 25.67
C SER A 281 23.29 -6.35 26.59
N LEU A 282 22.15 -6.01 27.21
CA LEU A 282 21.44 -6.92 28.11
C LEU A 282 21.09 -8.21 27.35
N ASN A 283 21.51 -9.37 27.88
CA ASN A 283 21.30 -10.71 27.32
C ASN A 283 22.11 -11.05 26.06
N GLU A 284 23.13 -10.26 25.69
CA GLU A 284 24.05 -10.61 24.60
C GLU A 284 25.08 -11.64 25.08
N MET A 285 25.42 -12.60 24.19
CA MET A 285 26.57 -13.47 24.43
C MET A 285 27.85 -12.61 24.38
N PRO A 286 28.71 -12.67 25.42
CA PRO A 286 30.00 -12.01 25.37
C PRO A 286 30.85 -12.55 24.22
N TRP A 287 31.92 -11.85 23.87
CA TRP A 287 32.89 -12.31 22.88
C TRP A 287 33.42 -13.72 23.19
N GLU A 288 33.71 -14.49 22.14
CA GLU A 288 34.16 -15.87 22.20
C GLU A 288 35.55 -16.03 21.57
N ILE A 289 36.23 -17.11 21.96
CA ILE A 289 37.51 -17.50 21.36
C ILE A 289 37.18 -18.53 20.29
N TYR A 290 37.35 -18.14 19.03
CA TYR A 290 36.97 -18.95 17.87
C TYR A 290 37.99 -20.06 17.60
N SER A 291 39.29 -19.74 17.66
CA SER A 291 40.37 -20.73 17.52
C SER A 291 41.70 -20.20 18.05
N TYR A 292 42.62 -21.12 18.34
CA TYR A 292 43.99 -20.85 18.78
C TYR A 292 44.89 -22.05 18.45
N PRO A 293 46.21 -21.86 18.29
CA PRO A 293 47.14 -22.95 18.04
C PRO A 293 47.28 -23.86 19.27
N ASN A 294 47.48 -25.16 19.05
CA ASN A 294 47.57 -26.16 20.13
C ASN A 294 48.69 -25.91 21.17
N TRP A 295 49.68 -25.10 20.81
CA TRP A 295 50.82 -24.74 21.66
C TRP A 295 50.66 -23.42 22.40
N CYS A 296 49.61 -22.63 22.10
CA CYS A 296 49.24 -21.45 22.87
C CYS A 296 47.74 -21.43 23.17
N THR A 297 47.39 -21.75 24.41
CA THR A 297 46.00 -21.79 24.86
C THR A 297 45.49 -20.38 25.07
N ALA A 298 44.30 -20.09 24.54
CA ALA A 298 43.57 -18.86 24.82
C ALA A 298 42.37 -19.17 25.72
N THR A 299 42.23 -18.44 26.82
CA THR A 299 41.10 -18.53 27.76
C THR A 299 40.51 -17.16 28.02
N ARG A 300 39.18 -17.12 28.21
CA ARG A 300 38.49 -15.90 28.59
C ARG A 300 38.43 -15.80 30.11
N GLU A 301 38.96 -14.71 30.66
CA GLU A 301 38.95 -14.42 32.09
C GLU A 301 37.90 -13.33 32.38
N GLY A 302 36.72 -13.75 32.84
CA GLY A 302 35.58 -12.85 33.04
C GLY A 302 35.08 -12.26 31.71
N ASN A 303 34.70 -10.98 31.72
CA ASN A 303 34.20 -10.29 30.54
C ASN A 303 35.24 -9.39 29.87
N ALA A 304 36.35 -9.05 30.54
CA ALA A 304 37.22 -7.95 30.13
C ALA A 304 38.67 -8.37 29.81
N SER A 305 38.98 -9.67 29.80
CA SER A 305 40.36 -10.14 29.58
C SER A 305 40.43 -11.44 28.79
N LEU A 306 41.35 -11.48 27.82
CA LEU A 306 41.78 -12.64 27.07
C LEU A 306 43.16 -13.08 27.59
N ALA A 307 43.20 -14.20 28.31
CA ALA A 307 44.43 -14.78 28.82
C ALA A 307 45.02 -15.74 27.79
N LEU A 308 46.29 -15.55 27.45
CA LEU A 308 47.04 -16.43 26.56
C LEU A 308 48.13 -17.14 27.34
N LYS A 309 48.29 -18.44 27.12
CA LYS A 309 49.31 -19.27 27.75
C LYS A 309 50.03 -20.10 26.70
N CYS A 310 51.23 -19.66 26.33
CA CYS A 310 52.07 -20.37 25.35
C CYS A 310 53.05 -21.31 26.04
N LEU A 311 53.08 -22.57 25.59
CA LEU A 311 54.01 -23.61 26.06
C LEU A 311 55.42 -23.33 25.56
N SER A 312 56.44 -23.95 26.16
CA SER A 312 57.83 -23.82 25.68
C SER A 312 57.99 -24.37 24.26
N ASN A 313 58.67 -23.62 23.38
CA ASN A 313 59.15 -24.11 22.10
C ASN A 313 60.47 -24.87 22.30
N LYS A 314 60.46 -26.18 21.99
CA LYS A 314 61.65 -27.05 22.09
C LYS A 314 62.40 -27.19 20.77
N MET A 315 61.80 -26.73 19.67
CA MET A 315 62.37 -26.77 18.31
C MET A 315 63.41 -25.68 18.13
N LYS A 316 64.30 -25.82 17.15
CA LYS A 316 65.25 -24.75 16.79
C LYS A 316 64.60 -23.70 15.91
N GLU A 317 63.57 -24.06 15.14
CA GLU A 317 62.81 -23.10 14.35
C GLU A 317 61.81 -22.31 15.21
N ASP A 318 61.56 -21.08 14.79
CA ASP A 318 60.42 -20.30 15.25
C ASP A 318 59.12 -20.99 14.83
N ARG A 319 58.05 -20.78 15.60
CA ARG A 319 56.70 -21.23 15.26
C ARG A 319 55.73 -20.09 15.38
N ASP A 320 54.74 -20.05 14.51
CA ASP A 320 53.68 -19.05 14.52
C ASP A 320 52.30 -19.69 14.50
N GLY A 321 51.29 -18.87 14.81
CA GLY A 321 49.90 -19.27 14.81
C GLY A 321 49.00 -18.08 15.08
N THR A 322 47.74 -18.18 14.66
CA THR A 322 46.76 -17.10 14.81
C THR A 322 45.70 -17.48 15.83
N ILE A 323 45.37 -16.55 16.71
CA ILE A 323 44.25 -16.64 17.64
C ILE A 323 43.13 -15.77 17.08
N PHE A 324 41.94 -16.36 16.96
CA PHE A 324 40.76 -15.66 16.48
C PHE A 324 39.78 -15.45 17.64
N VAL A 325 39.37 -14.19 17.83
CA VAL A 325 38.42 -13.78 18.88
C VAL A 325 37.24 -13.11 18.20
N LYS A 326 36.02 -13.51 18.54
CA LYS A 326 34.82 -13.12 17.81
C LYS A 326 33.81 -12.46 18.74
N LYS A 327 33.19 -11.37 18.30
CA LYS A 327 31.97 -10.81 18.91
C LYS A 327 30.95 -10.60 17.81
N GLY A 328 29.85 -11.35 17.87
CA GLY A 328 28.81 -11.37 16.86
C GLY A 328 29.38 -11.53 15.44
N ARG A 329 29.28 -10.52 14.56
CA ARG A 329 29.85 -10.59 13.19
C ARG A 329 31.32 -10.15 13.09
N ARG A 330 31.91 -9.55 14.12
CA ARG A 330 33.32 -9.11 14.10
C ARG A 330 34.27 -10.20 14.54
N LEU A 331 35.37 -10.35 13.78
CA LEU A 331 36.45 -11.28 14.05
C LEU A 331 37.78 -10.52 14.15
N ILE A 332 38.42 -10.62 15.31
CA ILE A 332 39.77 -10.10 15.57
C ILE A 332 40.77 -11.25 15.44
N SER A 333 41.86 -11.01 14.72
CA SER A 333 42.99 -11.94 14.59
C SER A 333 44.21 -11.43 15.33
N ILE A 334 44.79 -12.25 16.19
CA ILE A 334 46.06 -11.96 16.89
C ILE A 334 47.09 -12.98 16.41
N THR A 335 48.16 -12.51 15.80
CA THR A 335 49.28 -13.35 15.39
C THR A 335 50.19 -13.59 16.59
N VAL A 336 50.58 -14.83 16.83
CA VAL A 336 51.51 -15.20 17.89
C VAL A 336 52.72 -15.88 17.27
N ILE A 337 53.88 -15.28 17.45
CA ILE A 337 55.18 -15.84 17.06
C ILE A 337 55.90 -16.30 18.33
N GLN A 338 56.45 -17.49 18.31
CA GLN A 338 57.29 -17.99 19.39
C GLN A 338 58.65 -18.44 18.87
N LEU A 339 59.69 -17.81 19.41
CA LEU A 339 61.07 -18.04 18.99
C LEU A 339 61.54 -19.47 19.26
N GLY A 340 62.43 -19.94 18.41
CA GLY A 340 63.14 -21.21 18.50
C GLY A 340 64.13 -21.28 19.66
N LYS A 341 64.37 -22.50 20.14
CA LYS A 341 65.33 -22.81 21.18
C LYS A 341 66.75 -22.43 20.72
N GLY A 342 67.36 -21.49 21.44
CA GLY A 342 68.72 -21.02 21.16
C GLY A 342 68.78 -19.71 20.38
N SER A 343 67.63 -19.15 19.99
CA SER A 343 67.56 -17.77 19.47
C SER A 343 68.19 -16.83 20.49
N LYS A 344 69.12 -15.98 20.04
CA LYS A 344 69.70 -14.93 20.87
C LYS A 344 68.66 -13.84 21.02
N TYR A 345 68.30 -13.49 22.25
CA TYR A 345 67.37 -12.40 22.56
C TYR A 345 67.88 -11.59 23.75
N MET A 346 67.70 -10.27 23.70
CA MET A 346 68.25 -9.31 24.66
C MET A 346 67.17 -8.81 25.62
N THR A 347 66.95 -9.47 26.76
CA THR A 347 65.94 -9.08 27.78
C THR A 347 65.96 -7.58 28.12
N PHE A 348 64.92 -6.83 27.71
CA PHE A 348 64.68 -5.48 28.17
C PHE A 348 64.10 -5.54 29.59
N GLN A 349 64.89 -5.14 30.59
CA GLN A 349 64.38 -4.80 31.91
C GLN A 349 63.95 -3.32 31.92
N PRO A 350 62.71 -2.99 32.31
CA PRO A 350 62.37 -1.60 32.55
C PRO A 350 63.03 -1.13 33.86
N LEU A 351 63.85 -0.09 33.77
CA LEU A 351 64.37 0.68 34.92
C LEU A 351 63.20 1.33 35.67
N PHE A 352 62.61 0.64 36.65
CA PHE A 352 61.69 1.27 37.59
C PHE A 352 62.47 1.90 38.75
N GLY A 353 62.59 3.23 38.70
CA GLY A 353 62.90 4.05 39.86
C GLY A 353 61.87 3.84 40.97
N LYS A 354 62.37 3.75 42.21
CA LYS A 354 61.63 3.45 43.44
C LYS A 354 60.40 4.36 43.65
N LYS A 355 59.17 3.80 43.61
CA LYS A 355 58.08 4.16 44.54
C LYS A 355 57.19 2.93 44.82
N LYS A 356 56.83 2.78 46.11
CA LYS A 356 56.21 1.61 46.75
C LYS A 356 54.69 1.51 46.50
N LYS A 357 54.25 0.24 46.43
CA LYS A 357 52.92 -0.35 46.71
C LYS A 357 51.79 -0.18 45.67
N VAL A 358 51.79 -1.08 44.69
CA VAL A 358 50.61 -1.89 44.28
C VAL A 358 51.13 -3.30 43.96
N LYS A 359 50.43 -4.37 44.39
CA LYS A 359 50.80 -5.76 44.13
C LYS A 359 50.83 -6.02 42.61
N SER A 360 52.00 -5.96 41.99
CA SER A 360 52.20 -6.33 40.58
C SER A 360 52.56 -7.81 40.48
N LEU A 361 51.58 -8.66 40.22
CA LEU A 361 51.81 -9.99 39.64
C LEU A 361 51.75 -9.85 38.12
N TYR A 362 52.70 -9.11 37.56
CA TYR A 362 52.94 -9.06 36.11
C TYR A 362 54.25 -9.80 35.84
N GLN A 363 54.20 -11.09 35.53
CA GLN A 363 55.28 -11.71 34.77
C GLN A 363 55.08 -11.29 33.32
N ARG A 364 55.70 -10.17 32.95
CA ARG A 364 55.60 -9.54 31.63
C ARG A 364 56.23 -10.41 30.55
N ALA A 365 55.51 -10.63 29.45
CA ALA A 365 56.12 -10.91 28.16
C ALA A 365 57.06 -9.74 27.82
N VAL A 366 58.30 -10.06 27.46
CA VAL A 366 59.32 -9.08 27.10
C VAL A 366 59.32 -8.98 25.58
N LEU A 367 58.98 -7.81 25.04
CA LEU A 367 59.03 -7.49 23.62
C LEU A 367 60.49 -7.35 23.16
N PHE A 368 60.79 -7.85 21.95
CA PHE A 368 62.07 -7.66 21.28
C PHE A 368 61.85 -7.23 19.82
N THR A 369 62.68 -6.29 19.36
CA THR A 369 62.95 -6.06 17.93
C THR A 369 64.07 -7.01 17.47
N PRO A 370 63.95 -7.69 16.31
CA PRO A 370 65.06 -8.43 15.72
C PRO A 370 66.20 -7.46 15.35
N GLU A 371 67.45 -7.84 15.59
CA GLU A 371 68.60 -7.20 14.93
C GLU A 371 68.71 -7.79 13.52
N GLU A 372 68.82 -6.91 12.51
CA GLU A 372 69.25 -7.30 11.16
C GLU A 372 70.76 -7.56 11.19
N ASP A 373 71.20 -8.66 10.57
CA ASP A 373 72.63 -9.00 10.39
C ASP A 373 73.38 -7.98 9.50
#